data_AF-A0A351FHW2-F1
#
_entry.id   AF-A0A351FHW2-F1
#
_cell.length_a   1.000
_cell.length_b   1.000
_cell.length_c   1.000
_cell.angle_alpha   90.00
_cell.angle_beta   90.00
_cell.angle_gamma   90.00
#
_symmetry.space_group_name_H-M   'P 1'
#
loop_
_entity.id
_entity.type
_entity.pdbx_description
1 polymer ?
#
loop_
_entity_poly.entity_id
_entity_poly.type
_entity_poly.pdbx_seq_one_letter_code
_entity_poly.pdbx_strand_id
1 'polypeptide(L)' 'FQVNADVMSATGNSQAKFMHCLPAFHNRNTKIGEEVFQKFGLDGLEVTEDVFESDQSVVFDQAENRLHTIKAILVATLGS' A
#
# COMPACT_ATOMS: atom_id res chain seq x y z
N PHE A 1 11.48 2.21 -8.66
CA PHE A 1 10.33 2.06 -9.56
C PHE A 1 9.09 2.42 -8.75
N GLN A 2 8.22 3.30 -9.27
CA GLN A 2 6.99 3.76 -8.62
C GLN A 2 5.80 2.99 -9.21
N VAL A 3 4.88 2.52 -8.37
CA VAL A 3 3.62 1.93 -8.82
C VAL A 3 2.62 3.06 -9.07
N ASN A 4 2.30 3.29 -10.34
CA ASN A 4 1.36 4.31 -10.80
C ASN A 4 0.34 3.69 -11.77
N ALA A 5 -0.60 4.50 -12.28
CA ALA A 5 -1.61 4.04 -13.23
C ALA A 5 -1.04 3.35 -14.48
N ASP A 6 0.13 3.78 -14.96
CA ASP A 6 0.79 3.15 -16.11
C ASP A 6 1.27 1.73 -15.77
N VAL A 7 1.85 1.53 -14.58
CA VAL A 7 2.25 0.20 -14.10
C VAL A 7 1.03 -0.70 -13.92
N MET A 8 -0.05 -0.19 -13.34
CA MET A 8 -1.30 -0.95 -13.17
C MET A 8 -1.90 -1.34 -14.54
N SER A 9 -1.89 -0.42 -15.50
CA SER A 9 -2.39 -0.65 -16.86
C SER A 9 -1.51 -1.62 -17.66
N ALA A 10 -0.19 -1.58 -17.47
CA ALA A 10 0.77 -2.45 -18.13
C ALA A 10 0.58 -3.93 -17.78
N THR A 11 -0.12 -4.25 -16.69
CA THR A 11 -0.50 -5.63 -16.37
C THR A 11 -1.44 -6.26 -17.39
N GLY A 12 -2.19 -5.44 -18.16
CA GLY A 12 -3.24 -5.91 -19.06
C GLY A 12 -4.43 -6.57 -18.34
N ASN A 13 -4.51 -6.44 -17.01
CA ASN A 13 -5.53 -7.11 -16.19
C ASN A 13 -6.36 -6.08 -15.41
N SER A 14 -7.63 -5.93 -15.81
CA SER A 14 -8.58 -5.04 -15.13
C SER A 14 -8.90 -5.45 -13.69
N GLN A 15 -8.58 -6.69 -13.30
CA GLN A 15 -8.74 -7.19 -11.93
C GLN A 15 -7.46 -7.14 -11.10
N ALA A 16 -6.37 -6.58 -11.64
CA ALA A 16 -5.14 -6.40 -10.86
C ALA A 16 -5.43 -5.62 -9.57
N LYS A 17 -4.86 -6.08 -8.46
CA LYS A 17 -4.99 -5.45 -7.15
C LYS A 17 -3.65 -4.93 -6.67
N PHE A 18 -3.67 -3.77 -6.03
CA PHE A 18 -2.52 -3.17 -5.37
C PHE A 18 -2.50 -3.53 -3.88
N MET A 19 -1.34 -3.94 -3.40
CA MET A 19 -1.09 -4.34 -2.02
C MET A 19 0.15 -3.62 -1.49
N HIS A 20 0.16 -3.30 -0.20
CA HIS A 20 1.25 -2.63 0.48
C HIS A 20 1.22 -2.94 1.98
N CYS A 21 2.37 -3.22 2.60
CA CYS A 21 2.43 -3.63 4.01
C CYS A 21 2.18 -2.50 5.02
N LEU A 22 2.24 -1.24 4.58
CA LEU A 22 2.13 0.01 5.36
C LEU A 22 3.27 0.21 6.38
N PRO A 23 3.59 1.47 6.75
CA PRO A 23 3.09 2.73 6.18
C PRO A 23 3.60 2.96 4.74
N ALA A 24 2.87 3.74 3.95
CA ALA A 24 3.23 4.11 2.58
C ALA A 24 3.47 5.64 2.47
N PHE A 25 4.40 6.04 1.59
CA PHE A 25 4.60 7.42 1.14
C PHE A 25 3.88 7.63 -0.20
N HIS A 26 2.56 7.78 -0.14
CA HIS A 26 1.70 7.94 -1.30
C HIS A 26 1.31 9.41 -1.59
N ASN A 27 1.51 10.30 -0.60
CA ASN A 27 1.25 11.74 -0.69
C ASN A 27 2.13 12.55 0.29
N ARG A 28 1.80 13.84 0.43
CA ARG A 28 2.51 14.84 1.26
C ARG A 28 1.96 15.03 2.68
N ASN A 29 0.95 14.26 3.09
CA ASN A 29 0.26 14.47 4.37
C ASN A 29 1.07 14.06 5.61
N THR A 30 2.30 13.59 5.42
CA THR A 30 3.24 13.31 6.50
C THR A 30 4.41 14.28 6.44
N LYS A 31 5.04 14.55 7.60
CA LYS A 31 6.23 15.41 7.67
C LYS A 31 7.32 14.96 6.69
N ILE A 32 7.57 13.65 6.60
CA ILE A 32 8.56 13.08 5.70
C ILE A 32 8.11 13.20 4.23
N GLY A 33 6.83 12.97 3.93
CA GLY A 33 6.28 13.14 2.58
C GLY A 33 6.46 14.56 2.05
N GLU A 34 6.19 15.57 2.87
CA GLU A 34 6.41 16.98 2.50
C GLU A 34 7.90 17.30 2.34
N GLU A 35 8.77 16.82 3.24
CA GLU A 35 10.23 17.01 3.11
C GLU A 35 10.79 16.40 1.81
N VAL A 36 10.28 15.22 1.42
CA VAL A 36 10.63 14.56 0.16
C VAL A 36 10.19 15.39 -1.04
N PHE A 37 8.97 15.93 -1.02
CA PHE A 37 8.48 16.79 -2.09
C PHE A 37 9.33 18.06 -2.23
N GLN A 38 9.64 18.74 -1.12
CA GLN A 38 10.46 19.96 -1.17
C GLN A 38 11.88 19.69 -1.66
N LYS A 39 12.45 18.52 -1.35
CA LYS A 39 13.83 18.18 -1.72
C LYS A 39 13.96 17.62 -3.13
N PHE A 40 12.98 16.86 -3.60
CA PHE A 40 13.08 16.07 -4.83
C PHE A 40 11.95 16.32 -5.84
N GLY A 41 10.92 17.09 -5.48
CA GLY A 41 9.74 17.34 -6.31
C GLY A 41 8.81 16.14 -6.49
N LEU A 42 8.94 15.11 -5.64
CA LEU A 42 8.17 13.86 -5.74
C LEU A 42 6.93 13.93 -4.84
N ASP A 43 5.75 13.78 -5.45
CA ASP A 43 4.46 13.62 -4.73
C ASP A 43 4.08 12.13 -4.75
N GLY A 44 4.37 11.45 -3.64
CA GLY A 44 4.42 9.98 -3.58
C GLY A 44 5.78 9.41 -4.03
N LEU A 45 6.19 8.27 -3.45
CA LEU A 45 7.49 7.62 -3.70
C LEU A 45 7.31 6.25 -4.34
N GLU A 46 6.94 5.24 -3.55
CA GLU A 46 6.79 3.87 -4.04
C GLU A 46 5.45 3.63 -4.74
N VAL A 47 4.45 4.44 -4.43
CA VAL A 47 3.11 4.42 -5.04
C VAL A 47 2.56 5.83 -5.13
N THR A 48 1.74 6.09 -6.13
CA THR A 48 1.02 7.37 -6.29
C THR A 48 -0.32 7.35 -5.55
N GLU A 49 -0.80 8.53 -5.13
CA GLU A 49 -2.09 8.69 -4.43
C GLU A 49 -3.26 8.05 -5.17
N ASP A 50 -3.31 8.21 -6.50
CA ASP A 50 -4.38 7.68 -7.35
C ASP A 50 -4.43 6.16 -7.35
N VAL A 51 -3.28 5.46 -7.28
CA VAL A 51 -3.27 4.00 -7.12
C VAL A 51 -3.62 3.61 -5.69
N PHE A 52 -3.07 4.31 -4.70
CA PHE A 52 -3.27 3.99 -3.28
C PHE A 52 -4.74 4.10 -2.85
N GLU A 53 -5.46 5.11 -3.34
CA GLU A 53 -6.88 5.38 -3.04
C GLU A 53 -7.86 4.78 -4.07
N SER A 54 -7.37 4.06 -5.09
CA SER A 54 -8.23 3.44 -6.12
C SER A 54 -9.00 2.21 -5.61
N ASP A 55 -10.06 1.83 -6.34
CA ASP A 55 -10.78 0.55 -6.17
C ASP A 55 -9.91 -0.70 -6.39
N GLN A 56 -8.71 -0.54 -6.96
CA GLN A 56 -7.74 -1.62 -7.11
C GLN A 56 -6.91 -1.82 -5.84
N SER A 57 -6.89 -0.85 -4.93
CA SER A 57 -6.18 -0.93 -3.66
C SER A 57 -6.91 -1.80 -2.65
N VAL A 58 -6.21 -2.77 -2.06
CA VAL A 58 -6.73 -3.62 -0.97
C VAL A 58 -5.83 -3.54 0.28
N VAL A 59 -5.11 -2.41 0.44
CA VAL A 59 -4.11 -2.21 1.49
C VAL A 59 -4.71 -2.25 2.90
N PHE A 60 -5.94 -1.76 3.08
CA PHE A 60 -6.62 -1.77 4.38
C PHE A 60 -7.13 -3.16 4.76
N ASP A 61 -7.69 -3.91 3.81
CA ASP A 61 -8.05 -5.32 4.01
C ASP A 61 -6.79 -6.14 4.35
N GLN A 62 -5.68 -5.91 3.65
CA GLN A 62 -4.40 -6.52 3.95
C GLN A 62 -3.91 -6.17 5.37
N ALA A 63 -4.06 -4.91 5.79
CA ALA A 63 -3.65 -4.46 7.11
C ALA A 63 -4.48 -5.10 8.23
N GLU A 64 -5.80 -5.17 8.07
CA GLU A 64 -6.71 -5.85 9.00
C GLU A 64 -6.36 -7.34 9.13
N ASN A 65 -6.05 -8.00 8.00
CA ASN A 65 -5.68 -9.40 7.96
C ASN A 65 -4.41 -9.74 8.78
N ARG A 66 -3.59 -8.75 9.17
CA ARG A 66 -2.50 -8.97 10.14
C ARG A 66 -3.03 -9.46 11.49
N LEU A 67 -4.15 -8.94 11.98
CA LEU A 67 -4.75 -9.38 13.24
C LEU A 67 -5.24 -10.83 13.14
N HIS A 68 -5.94 -11.16 12.06
CA HIS A 68 -6.52 -12.49 11.86
C HIS A 68 -5.46 -13.57 11.69
N THR A 69 -4.43 -13.30 10.88
CA THR A 69 -3.35 -14.25 10.63
C THR A 69 -2.50 -14.48 11.89
N ILE A 70 -2.17 -13.43 12.65
CA ILE A 70 -1.48 -13.58 13.94
C ILE A 70 -2.33 -14.37 14.93
N LYS A 71 -3.65 -14.11 15.00
CA LYS A 71 -4.58 -14.88 15.84
C LYS A 71 -4.55 -16.36 15.47
N ALA A 72 -4.58 -16.69 14.18
CA ALA A 72 -4.53 -18.07 13.71
C ALA A 72 -3.23 -18.77 14.13
N ILE A 73 -2.09 -18.08 14.03
CA ILE A 73 -0.78 -18.58 14.51
C ILE A 73 -0.84 -18.88 16.01
N LEU A 74 -1.38 -17.97 16.82
CA LEU A 74 -1.48 -18.16 18.27
C LEU A 74 -2.38 -19.35 18.63
N VAL A 75 -3.55 -19.48 17.99
CA VAL A 75 -4.46 -20.61 18.22
C VAL A 75 -3.80 -21.93 17.81
N ALA A 76 -3.14 -21.98 16.64
CA ALA A 76 -2.52 -23.21 16.15
C ALA A 76 -1.31 -23.67 16.99
N THR A 77 -0.62 -22.75 17.66
CA THR A 77 0.63 -23.04 18.39
C THR A 77 0.45 -23.09 19.91
N LEU A 78 -0.53 -22.38 20.46
CA LEU A 78 -0.77 -22.23 21.91
C LEU A 78 -2.21 -22.56 22.32
N GLY A 79 -3.13 -22.78 21.37
CA GLY A 79 -4.50 -23.19 21.66
C GLY A 79 -4.54 -24.63 22.14
N SER A 80 -4.97 -24.83 23.38
CA SER A 80 -5.22 -26.14 23.99
C SER A 80 -6.56 -26.71 23.56
#